data_AF-A0A6J4WTA3-F1
#
_entry.id   AF-A0A6J4WTA3-F1
#
_cell.length_a   1.000
_cell.length_b   1.000
_cell.length_c   1.000
_cell.angle_alpha   90.00
_cell.angle_beta   90.00
_cell.angle_gamma   90.00
#
_symmetry.space_group_name_H-M   'P 1'
#
loop_
_entity.id
_entity.type
_entity.pdbx_description
1 polymer ?
#
loop_
_entity_poly.entity_id
_entity_poly.type
_entity_poly.pdbx_seq_one_letter_code
_entity_poly.pdbx_strand_id
1 'polypeptide(L)'
;MANIFISYTRDDRSRVEPLGAVALIVILSVIGWFLYSKPSYAKTFKNSIGMEFVLISAGSYTMGGDLSIGKALELSSHTVKISRPFFLQKTEVTQGRWSRVPRRQLELRCAVLPVGDSHPRRVPHPLPRCWLSPCQVCCP
;
A
#
# COMPACT_ATOMS: atom_id res chain seq x y z
N MET A 1 -79.87 37.97 -12.73
CA MET A 1 -78.68 38.83 -12.80
C MET A 1 -77.48 38.01 -12.29
N ALA A 2 -76.39 38.03 -13.07
CA ALA A 2 -75.04 37.51 -12.82
C ALA A 2 -74.84 36.00 -12.49
N ASN A 3 -74.53 35.22 -13.53
CA ASN A 3 -73.81 33.95 -13.43
C ASN A 3 -72.32 34.24 -13.16
N ILE A 4 -71.75 33.69 -12.10
CA ILE A 4 -70.30 33.67 -11.86
C ILE A 4 -69.77 32.35 -12.43
N PHE A 5 -69.18 32.43 -13.63
CA PHE A 5 -68.38 31.35 -14.22
C PHE A 5 -67.01 31.35 -13.54
N ILE A 6 -66.78 30.44 -12.59
CA ILE A 6 -65.43 30.14 -12.12
C ILE A 6 -64.76 29.26 -13.19
N SER A 7 -63.89 29.88 -13.99
CA SER A 7 -62.99 29.14 -14.87
C SER A 7 -61.89 28.53 -14.01
N TYR A 8 -62.03 27.25 -13.67
CA TYR A 8 -60.92 26.48 -13.11
C TYR A 8 -60.00 26.08 -14.27
N THR A 9 -58.79 26.65 -14.30
CA THR A 9 -57.74 26.30 -15.25
C THR A 9 -57.43 24.81 -15.11
N ARG A 10 -57.64 24.04 -16.18
CA ARG A 10 -57.18 22.66 -16.31
C ARG A 10 -55.66 22.67 -16.43
N ASP A 11 -54.96 22.46 -15.32
CA ASP A 11 -53.52 22.25 -15.28
C ASP A 11 -53.23 20.83 -15.78
N ASP A 12 -52.95 20.69 -17.09
CA ASP A 12 -52.48 19.45 -17.72
C ASP A 12 -51.00 19.23 -17.36
N ARG A 13 -50.75 19.01 -16.07
CA ARG A 13 -49.40 18.73 -15.56
C ARG A 13 -49.09 17.24 -15.74
N SER A 14 -48.50 16.95 -16.90
CA SER A 14 -47.57 15.85 -17.16
C SER A 14 -47.73 14.62 -16.27
N ARG A 15 -48.42 13.58 -16.79
CA ARG A 15 -48.31 12.19 -16.30
C ARG A 15 -46.86 11.70 -16.47
N VAL A 16 -45.98 12.14 -15.59
CA VAL A 16 -44.82 11.33 -15.21
C VAL A 16 -45.37 10.31 -14.21
N GLU A 17 -45.52 9.06 -14.65
CA GLU A 17 -45.88 7.94 -13.78
C GLU A 17 -44.94 7.97 -12.55
N PRO A 18 -45.46 8.02 -11.31
CA PRO A 18 -44.65 8.29 -10.11
C PRO A 18 -43.53 7.25 -9.91
N LEU A 19 -43.70 6.05 -10.46
CA LEU A 19 -42.67 5.01 -10.50
C LEU A 19 -41.39 5.43 -11.25
N GLY A 20 -41.51 6.18 -12.36
CA GLY A 20 -40.36 6.59 -13.16
C GLY A 20 -39.48 7.63 -12.45
N ALA A 21 -40.12 8.60 -11.77
CA ALA A 21 -39.41 9.61 -10.98
C ALA A 21 -38.72 8.98 -9.75
N VAL A 22 -39.39 8.05 -9.06
CA VAL A 22 -38.83 7.35 -7.90
C VAL A 22 -37.65 6.47 -8.31
N ALA A 23 -37.74 5.74 -9.42
CA ALA A 23 -36.63 4.93 -9.93
C ALA A 23 -35.39 5.77 -10.26
N LEU A 24 -35.55 6.94 -10.87
CA LEU A 24 -34.45 7.88 -11.15
C LEU A 24 -33.79 8.41 -9.87
N ILE A 25 -34.59 8.76 -8.86
CA ILE A 25 -34.05 9.22 -7.56
C ILE A 25 -33.30 8.09 -6.85
N VAL A 26 -33.77 6.85 -6.93
CA VAL A 26 -33.08 5.68 -6.38
C VAL A 26 -31.77 5.42 -7.13
N ILE A 27 -31.78 5.50 -8.47
CA ILE A 27 -30.59 5.30 -9.28
C ILE A 27 -29.55 6.40 -9.01
N LEU A 28 -29.97 7.67 -8.95
CA LEU A 28 -29.08 8.80 -8.65
C LEU A 28 -28.53 8.75 -7.22
N SER A 29 -29.31 8.26 -6.25
CA SER A 29 -28.82 8.09 -4.88
C SER A 29 -27.85 6.91 -4.75
N VAL A 30 -28.10 5.80 -5.45
CA VAL A 30 -27.17 4.64 -5.50
C VAL A 30 -25.87 5.00 -6.23
N ILE A 31 -25.96 5.68 -7.37
CA ILE A 31 -24.79 6.16 -8.12
C ILE A 31 -24.03 7.21 -7.28
N GLY A 32 -24.74 8.15 -6.65
CA GLY A 32 -24.15 9.15 -5.77
C GLY A 32 -23.41 8.52 -4.59
N TRP A 33 -23.98 7.48 -3.98
CA TRP A 33 -23.35 6.72 -2.91
C TRP A 33 -22.08 6.00 -3.39
N PHE A 34 -22.14 5.39 -4.57
CA PHE A 34 -21.01 4.68 -5.15
C PHE A 34 -19.85 5.62 -5.51
N LEU A 35 -20.16 6.81 -6.03
CA LEU A 35 -19.16 7.84 -6.36
C LEU A 35 -18.58 8.53 -5.12
N TYR A 36 -19.32 8.58 -4.00
CA TYR A 36 -18.86 9.23 -2.76
C TYR A 36 -17.99 8.32 -1.87
N SER A 37 -17.95 7.03 -2.14
CA SER A 37 -17.21 6.06 -1.32
C SER A 37 -15.69 6.21 -1.51
N LYS A 38 -15.04 6.95 -0.61
CA LYS A 38 -13.56 7.02 -0.58
C LYS A 38 -12.99 5.73 0.01
N PRO A 39 -12.00 5.09 -0.62
CA PRO A 39 -11.34 3.92 -0.04
C PRO A 39 -10.64 4.30 1.27
N SER A 40 -10.99 3.61 2.34
CA SER A 40 -10.34 3.74 3.65
C SER A 40 -9.34 2.59 3.82
N TYR A 41 -8.08 2.92 4.04
CA TYR A 41 -7.02 1.94 4.28
C TYR A 41 -6.79 1.80 5.78
N ALA A 42 -6.59 0.56 6.25
CA ALA A 42 -6.17 0.31 7.62
C ALA A 42 -4.78 0.92 7.88
N LYS A 43 -4.60 1.52 9.07
CA LYS A 43 -3.32 2.12 9.48
C LYS A 43 -2.18 1.11 9.52
N THR A 44 -2.50 -0.13 9.89
CA THR A 44 -1.56 -1.24 10.00
C THR A 44 -2.11 -2.49 9.34
N PHE A 45 -1.20 -3.31 8.81
CA PHE A 45 -1.50 -4.59 8.19
C PHE A 45 -0.52 -5.63 8.71
N LYS A 46 -1.00 -6.84 9.04
CA LYS A 46 -0.15 -7.95 9.47
C LYS A 46 -0.32 -9.10 8.49
N ASN A 47 0.80 -9.60 7.95
CA ASN A 47 0.77 -10.74 7.04
C ASN A 47 0.70 -12.08 7.81
N SER A 48 0.52 -13.18 7.08
CA SER A 48 0.41 -14.54 7.64
C SER A 48 1.68 -15.03 8.37
N ILE A 49 2.85 -14.46 8.05
CA ILE A 49 4.15 -14.79 8.67
C ILE A 49 4.38 -13.92 9.93
N GLY A 50 3.44 -13.03 10.26
CA GLY A 50 3.46 -12.19 11.44
C GLY A 50 4.26 -10.89 11.30
N MET A 51 4.58 -10.47 10.08
CA MET A 51 5.24 -9.18 9.81
C MET A 51 4.22 -8.05 9.83
N GLU A 52 4.58 -6.96 10.53
CA GLU A 52 3.75 -5.76 10.64
C GLU A 52 4.17 -4.70 9.62
N PHE A 53 3.17 -4.16 8.94
CA PHE A 53 3.28 -3.09 7.96
C PHE A 53 2.48 -1.88 8.42
N VAL A 54 3.00 -0.69 8.13
CA VAL A 54 2.36 0.59 8.40
C VAL A 54 2.01 1.26 7.08
N LEU A 55 0.85 1.91 7.03
CA LEU A 55 0.44 2.70 5.86
C LEU A 55 1.22 4.02 5.84
N ILE A 56 1.96 4.25 4.77
CA ILE A 56 2.55 5.54 4.43
C ILE A 56 1.53 6.27 3.55
N SER A 57 1.07 7.42 4.02
CA SER A 57 0.10 8.24 3.29
C SER A 57 0.70 8.79 2.00
N ALA A 58 -0.15 9.02 1.00
CA ALA A 58 0.24 9.80 -0.17
C ALA A 58 0.67 11.21 0.27
N GLY A 59 1.71 11.75 -0.37
CA GLY A 59 2.31 13.01 0.06
C GLY A 59 3.47 13.44 -0.83
N SER A 60 4.02 14.62 -0.54
CA SER A 60 5.22 15.14 -1.17
C SER A 60 6.35 15.16 -0.13
N TYR A 61 7.49 14.58 -0.49
CA TYR A 61 8.63 14.42 0.38
C TYR A 61 9.88 14.96 -0.29
N THR A 62 10.78 15.55 0.49
CA THR A 62 12.07 16.00 -0.01
C THR A 62 13.09 14.87 0.15
N MET A 63 13.69 14.43 -0.96
CA MET A 63 14.66 13.34 -0.99
C MET A 63 16.01 13.85 -1.50
N GLY A 64 17.09 13.23 -1.02
CA GLY A 64 18.46 13.68 -1.27
C GLY A 64 19.01 14.54 -0.12
N GLY A 65 20.31 14.81 -0.19
CA GLY A 65 21.06 15.59 0.78
C GLY A 65 21.45 16.96 0.23
N ASP A 66 21.88 17.82 1.15
CA ASP A 66 22.49 19.09 0.78
C ASP A 66 23.82 18.87 0.06
N LEU A 67 24.09 19.72 -0.93
CA LEU A 67 25.29 19.71 -1.77
C LEU A 67 26.58 19.82 -0.95
N SER A 68 26.50 20.36 0.26
CA SER A 68 27.62 20.65 1.15
C SER A 68 28.12 19.44 1.97
N ILE A 69 27.28 18.43 2.22
CA ILE A 69 27.56 17.36 3.22
C ILE A 69 27.35 15.95 2.65
N GLY A 70 26.62 15.78 1.54
CA GLY A 70 26.23 14.47 1.03
C GLY A 70 27.29 13.75 0.17
N LYS A 71 27.14 12.42 0.06
CA LYS A 71 27.87 11.62 -0.94
C LYS A 71 27.36 11.97 -2.33
N ALA A 72 28.23 11.98 -3.34
CA ALA A 72 27.91 12.44 -4.70
C ALA A 72 26.60 11.88 -5.30
N LEU A 73 26.26 10.62 -5.02
CA LEU A 73 25.03 9.96 -5.52
C LEU A 73 23.75 10.32 -4.75
N GLU A 74 23.89 10.89 -3.56
CA GLU A 74 22.78 11.32 -2.69
C GLU A 74 22.58 12.84 -2.78
N LEU A 75 23.35 13.55 -3.62
CA LEU A 75 23.29 14.99 -3.76
C LEU A 75 22.06 15.44 -4.55
N SER A 76 21.71 16.71 -4.39
CA SER A 76 20.54 17.40 -4.96
C SER A 76 19.22 16.98 -4.32
N SER A 77 18.82 17.80 -3.34
CA SER A 77 17.50 17.75 -2.74
C SER A 77 16.43 18.02 -3.80
N HIS A 78 15.49 17.10 -3.98
CA HIS A 78 14.37 17.23 -4.90
C HIS A 78 13.07 16.74 -4.28
N THR A 79 11.95 17.35 -4.67
CA THR A 79 10.63 16.99 -4.17
C THR A 79 10.07 15.80 -4.95
N VAL A 80 9.83 14.69 -4.24
CA VAL A 80 9.21 13.47 -4.75
C VAL A 80 7.76 13.44 -4.32
N LYS A 81 6.84 13.27 -5.27
CA LYS A 81 5.41 13.10 -5.01
C LYS A 81 5.03 11.62 -5.06
N ILE A 82 4.62 11.08 -3.93
CA ILE A 82 4.05 9.74 -3.82
C ILE A 82 2.53 9.87 -3.91
N SER A 83 1.97 9.53 -5.07
CA SER A 83 0.55 9.75 -5.38
C SER A 83 -0.40 8.75 -4.73
N ARG A 84 0.09 7.56 -4.37
CA ARG A 84 -0.71 6.47 -3.81
C ARG A 84 -0.14 6.06 -2.46
N PRO A 85 -0.98 5.87 -1.43
CA PRO A 85 -0.51 5.34 -0.17
C PRO A 85 -0.02 3.90 -0.36
N PHE A 86 1.01 3.50 0.39
CA PHE A 86 1.59 2.16 0.32
C PHE A 86 1.97 1.66 1.71
N PHE A 87 2.09 0.35 1.85
CA PHE A 87 2.46 -0.28 3.11
C PHE A 87 3.97 -0.50 3.16
N LEU A 88 4.63 -0.08 4.23
CA LEU A 88 6.04 -0.33 4.50
C LEU A 88 6.19 -1.18 5.76
N GLN A 89 7.10 -2.15 5.75
CA GLN A 89 7.34 -2.98 6.92
C GLN A 89 7.92 -2.12 8.06
N LYS A 90 7.38 -2.27 9.27
CA LYS A 90 7.80 -1.49 10.44
C LYS A 90 9.26 -1.74 10.84
N THR A 91 9.77 -2.93 10.56
CA THR A 91 11.13 -3.35 10.85
C THR A 91 11.73 -4.00 9.62
N GLU A 92 13.06 -4.08 9.55
CA GLU A 92 13.71 -4.91 8.54
C GLU A 92 13.29 -6.38 8.63
N VAL A 93 13.51 -7.10 7.53
CA VAL A 93 13.29 -8.55 7.45
C VAL A 93 14.42 -9.27 8.18
N THR A 94 14.06 -10.16 9.10
CA THR A 94 15.04 -11.00 9.82
C THR A 94 15.28 -12.30 9.07
N GLN A 95 16.43 -12.94 9.30
CA GLN A 95 16.73 -14.26 8.72
C GLN A 95 15.68 -15.31 9.12
N GLY A 96 15.22 -15.29 10.37
CA GLY A 96 14.14 -16.16 10.85
C GLY A 96 12.78 -15.89 10.20
N ARG A 97 12.53 -14.69 9.64
CA ARG A 97 11.35 -14.40 8.81
C ARG A 97 11.57 -14.83 7.37
N TRP A 98 12.77 -14.62 6.83
CA TRP A 98 13.16 -15.05 5.48
C TRP A 98 13.05 -16.58 5.32
N SER A 99 13.48 -17.35 6.31
CA SER A 99 13.40 -18.81 6.29
C SER A 99 11.96 -19.35 6.22
N ARG A 100 10.97 -18.56 6.64
CA ARG A 100 9.54 -18.90 6.62
C ARG A 100 8.87 -18.57 5.28
N VAL A 101 9.56 -17.90 4.36
CA VAL A 101 9.04 -17.60 3.02
C VAL A 101 8.99 -18.90 2.20
N PRO A 102 7.83 -19.29 1.64
CA PRO A 102 7.71 -20.49 0.82
C PRO A 102 8.63 -20.44 -0.41
N ARG A 103 9.45 -21.47 -0.59
CA ARG A 103 10.31 -21.63 -1.77
C ARG A 103 9.51 -22.14 -2.97
N ARG A 104 8.70 -21.28 -3.59
CA ARG A 104 8.04 -21.61 -4.87
C ARG A 104 8.68 -20.95 -6.09
N GLN A 105 9.70 -20.11 -5.90
CA GLN A 105 10.32 -19.28 -6.96
C GLN A 105 11.87 -19.22 -6.88
N LEU A 106 12.54 -20.11 -6.13
CA LEU A 106 14.01 -20.12 -6.06
C LEU A 106 14.56 -21.49 -6.47
N GLU A 107 14.86 -21.67 -7.75
CA GLU A 107 15.90 -22.62 -8.20
C GLU A 107 17.29 -22.03 -7.92
N LEU A 108 17.56 -21.63 -6.69
CA LEU A 108 18.93 -21.35 -6.26
C LEU A 108 19.20 -22.09 -4.96
N ARG A 109 20.17 -22.99 -5.11
CA ARG A 109 20.75 -23.91 -4.14
C ARG A 109 20.84 -23.33 -2.74
N CYS A 110 20.70 -24.23 -1.77
CA CYS A 110 20.93 -24.04 -0.35
C CYS A 110 22.22 -23.23 -0.08
N ALA A 111 22.10 -21.92 0.10
CA ALA A 111 22.91 -21.23 1.09
C ALA A 111 22.19 -21.47 2.42
N VAL A 112 22.76 -22.32 3.27
CA VAL A 112 22.40 -22.35 4.68
C VAL A 112 22.84 -21.00 5.24
N LEU A 113 21.92 -20.03 5.26
CA LEU A 113 22.15 -18.77 5.96
C LEU A 113 22.20 -19.13 7.46
N PRO A 114 23.28 -18.79 8.17
CA PRO A 114 23.38 -19.08 9.59
C PRO A 114 22.18 -18.45 10.32
N VAL A 115 21.57 -19.22 11.22
CA VAL A 115 20.45 -18.78 12.05
C VAL A 115 20.94 -17.63 12.94
N GLY A 116 20.72 -16.42 12.46
CA GLY A 116 20.99 -15.17 13.17
C GLY A 116 19.68 -14.52 13.54
N ASP A 117 19.17 -14.81 14.74
CA ASP A 117 18.12 -14.03 15.37
C ASP A 117 18.72 -12.74 15.95
N SER A 118 19.08 -11.77 15.08
CA SER A 118 19.21 -10.32 15.40
C SER A 118 19.92 -9.56 14.26
N HIS A 119 19.39 -8.37 13.95
CA HIS A 119 20.00 -7.31 13.13
C HIS A 119 21.38 -6.86 13.71
N PRO A 120 22.32 -6.32 12.91
CA PRO A 120 23.64 -6.89 12.66
C PRO A 120 24.61 -6.78 13.84
N ARG A 121 25.36 -7.86 14.06
CA ARG A 121 26.66 -7.76 14.74
C ARG A 121 27.63 -7.03 13.83
N ARG A 122 28.25 -5.95 14.32
CA ARG A 122 29.56 -5.51 13.84
C ARG A 122 30.49 -6.70 13.98
N VAL A 123 30.92 -7.29 12.86
CA VAL A 123 31.99 -8.29 12.86
C VAL A 123 33.31 -7.56 13.06
N PRO A 124 34.08 -7.81 14.12
CA PRO A 124 35.50 -7.50 14.10
C PRO A 124 36.16 -8.52 13.15
N HIS A 125 36.80 -8.04 12.09
CA HIS A 125 37.88 -8.80 11.44
C HIS A 125 38.98 -9.07 12.48
N PRO A 126 39.62 -10.26 12.51
CA PRO A 126 40.23 -10.90 11.35
C PRO A 126 39.78 -12.35 11.11
N LEU A 127 39.62 -12.72 9.83
CA LEU A 127 39.31 -14.09 9.41
C LEU A 127 40.58 -14.97 9.53
N PRO A 128 40.50 -16.20 10.08
CA PRO A 128 41.51 -17.20 9.81
C PRO A 128 41.34 -17.75 8.38
N ARG A 129 42.49 -17.94 7.72
CA ARG A 129 42.64 -18.33 6.32
C ARG A 129 42.18 -19.78 6.10
N CYS A 130 40.96 -19.97 5.61
CA CYS A 130 40.52 -21.23 5.01
C CYS A 130 39.82 -20.95 3.66
N TRP A 131 40.57 -20.39 2.73
CA TRP A 131 40.20 -20.34 1.31
C TRP A 131 41.37 -20.94 0.56
N LEU A 132 41.34 -22.26 0.30
CA LEU A 132 42.14 -22.96 -0.74
C LEU A 132 41.87 -24.48 -0.70
N SER A 133 40.65 -24.92 -1.03
CA SER A 133 40.42 -26.23 -1.67
C SER A 133 38.94 -26.44 -2.05
N PRO A 134 38.65 -26.97 -3.26
CA PRO A 134 37.32 -27.39 -3.66
C PRO A 134 37.12 -28.84 -3.21
N CYS A 135 36.04 -29.11 -2.47
CA CYS A 135 35.69 -30.41 -1.90
C CYS A 135 36.57 -30.84 -0.71
N GLN A 136 36.09 -30.60 0.51
CA GLN A 136 35.95 -31.68 1.49
C GLN A 136 35.04 -31.26 2.64
N VAL A 137 34.03 -32.11 2.81
CA VAL A 137 33.10 -32.26 3.93
C VAL A 137 33.75 -31.92 5.27
N CYS A 138 33.11 -31.05 6.04
CA CYS A 138 33.24 -31.02 7.50
C CYS A 138 31.86 -30.72 8.12
N CYS A 139 31.08 -31.79 8.30
CA CYS A 139 30.22 -31.95 9.49
C CYS A 139 31.13 -32.11 10.72
N PRO A 140 30.72 -31.74 11.94
CA PRO A 140 29.44 -32.14 12.55
C PRO A 140 28.36 -31.04 12.56
#